data_AF-A0A450TW76-F1
#
_entry.id   AF-A0A450TW76-F1
#
_cell.length_a   1.000
_cell.length_b   1.000
_cell.length_c   1.000
_cell.angle_alpha   90.00
_cell.angle_beta   90.00
_cell.angle_gamma   90.00
#
_symmetry.space_group_name_H-M   'P 1'
#
loop_
_entity.id
_entity.type
_entity.pdbx_description
1 polymer ?
#
loop_
_entity_poly.entity_id
_entity_poly.type
_entity_poly.pdbx_seq_one_letter_code
_entity_poly.pdbx_strand_id
1 'polypeptide(L)'
;MKKNTRSKARARTKKVHIQSTERGLTSQAGLIPVVKFLKKRGLLDALETFVPHARGSNAVYQLSDAMYLTVLGFIAGASSLLKVVAVWSDGVLRQAAGWIRIPDATNFARIFKEVNAEQISLMEALQHRLRSALWKDALRAGTSKVAVLR
;
A
#
# COMPACT_ATOMS: atom_id res chain seq x y z
N MET A 1 10.79 -8.80 -25.90
CA MET A 1 10.31 -7.45 -25.50
C MET A 1 10.09 -7.42 -23.99
N LYS A 2 10.81 -6.59 -23.22
CA LYS A 2 10.55 -6.41 -21.78
C LYS A 2 9.17 -5.78 -21.61
N LYS A 3 8.19 -6.54 -21.10
CA LYS A 3 6.85 -6.01 -20.81
C LYS A 3 7.01 -4.92 -19.75
N ASN A 4 6.54 -3.71 -20.04
CA ASN A 4 6.55 -2.61 -19.08
C ASN A 4 5.48 -2.91 -18.01
N THR A 5 5.90 -3.52 -16.90
CA THR A 5 5.04 -3.97 -15.79
C THR A 5 4.69 -2.87 -14.79
N ARG A 6 5.18 -1.64 -15.02
CA ARG A 6 4.94 -0.51 -14.10
C ARG A 6 3.48 -0.07 -14.17
N SER A 7 2.86 0.05 -13.00
CA SER A 7 1.47 0.53 -12.87
C SER A 7 1.27 1.91 -13.51
N LYS A 8 0.18 2.04 -14.29
CA LYS A 8 -0.25 3.31 -14.90
C LYS A 8 -1.12 4.15 -13.94
N ALA A 9 -1.45 3.61 -12.77
CA ALA A 9 -2.27 4.28 -11.76
C ALA A 9 -1.49 5.29 -10.90
N ARG A 10 -0.15 5.26 -10.96
CA ARG A 10 0.75 5.95 -10.04
C ARG A 10 1.54 7.08 -10.71
N ALA A 11 1.76 8.14 -9.96
CA ALA A 11 2.69 9.22 -10.26
C ALA A 11 3.90 9.17 -9.32
N ARG A 12 4.96 9.90 -9.69
CA ARG A 12 6.03 10.22 -8.75
C ARG A 12 5.43 11.01 -7.58
N THR A 13 5.59 10.49 -6.36
CA THR A 13 5.08 11.14 -5.14
C THR A 13 5.72 12.52 -4.96
N LYS A 14 4.90 13.54 -4.69
CA LYS A 14 5.40 14.88 -4.33
C LYS A 14 5.85 14.87 -2.87
N LYS A 15 6.92 15.62 -2.53
CA LYS A 15 7.26 15.85 -1.12
C LYS A 15 6.14 16.70 -0.51
N VAL A 16 5.39 16.11 0.42
CA VAL A 16 4.33 16.83 1.15
C VAL A 16 4.89 17.33 2.47
N HIS A 17 4.85 18.65 2.63
CA HIS A 17 5.09 19.32 3.89
C HIS A 17 3.75 19.42 4.63
N ILE A 18 3.70 18.92 5.88
CA ILE A 18 2.48 18.91 6.68
C ILE A 18 2.58 20.10 7.63
N GLN A 19 1.61 21.01 7.57
CA GLN A 19 1.49 22.14 8.48
C GLN A 19 0.09 22.13 9.09
N SER A 20 -0.01 22.51 10.36
CA SER A 20 -1.30 22.67 11.05
C SER A 20 -1.90 24.04 10.73
N THR A 21 -2.20 24.27 9.45
CA THR A 21 -2.81 25.50 8.94
C THR A 21 -4.19 25.19 8.38
N GLU A 22 -5.08 26.18 8.34
CA GLU A 22 -6.48 26.01 7.91
C GLU A 22 -6.68 25.64 6.43
N ARG A 23 -5.61 25.64 5.61
CA ARG A 23 -5.68 25.34 4.17
C ARG A 23 -5.31 23.88 3.88
N GLY A 24 -6.11 23.21 3.04
CA GLY A 24 -5.83 21.83 2.62
C GLY A 24 -6.11 20.77 3.70
N LEU A 25 -7.09 21.04 4.56
CA LEU A 25 -7.54 20.11 5.60
C LEU A 25 -8.08 18.82 4.95
N THR A 26 -7.74 17.69 5.54
CA THR A 26 -8.24 16.38 5.16
C THR A 26 -8.63 15.59 6.40
N SER A 27 -9.78 14.92 6.35
CA SER A 27 -10.20 13.98 7.40
C SER A 27 -9.27 12.76 7.49
N GLN A 28 -8.40 12.57 6.49
CA GLN A 28 -7.45 11.47 6.37
C GLN A 28 -6.02 11.87 6.73
N ALA A 29 -5.81 13.02 7.39
CA ALA A 29 -4.47 13.51 7.76
C ALA A 29 -3.65 12.46 8.56
N GLY A 30 -4.33 11.68 9.41
CA GLY A 30 -3.71 10.61 10.20
C GLY A 30 -3.11 9.46 9.37
N LEU A 31 -3.51 9.31 8.10
CA LEU A 31 -2.96 8.30 7.20
C LEU A 31 -1.66 8.77 6.52
N ILE A 32 -1.35 10.06 6.49
CA ILE A 32 -0.14 10.57 5.83
C ILE A 32 1.14 9.99 6.48
N PRO A 33 1.28 9.94 7.83
CA PRO A 33 2.38 9.22 8.47
C PRO A 33 2.44 7.73 8.10
N VAL A 34 1.29 7.07 7.99
CA VAL A 34 1.20 5.65 7.61
C VAL A 34 1.71 5.44 6.18
N VAL A 35 1.31 6.29 5.23
CA VAL A 35 1.82 6.29 3.86
C VAL A 35 3.34 6.45 3.85
N LYS A 36 3.88 7.41 4.61
CA LYS A 36 5.34 7.62 4.72
C LYS A 36 6.04 6.39 5.29
N PHE A 37 5.46 5.77 6.31
CA PHE A 37 5.98 4.55 6.92
C PHE A 37 6.02 3.38 5.92
N LEU A 38 4.89 3.06 5.28
CA LEU A 38 4.79 1.96 4.32
C LEU A 38 5.72 2.15 3.13
N LYS A 39 5.87 3.40 2.65
CA LYS A 39 6.83 3.76 1.61
C LYS A 39 8.27 3.56 2.08
N LYS A 40 8.63 4.00 3.28
CA LYS A 40 9.97 3.76 3.86
C LYS A 40 10.28 2.27 4.00
N ARG A 41 9.27 1.43 4.27
CA ARG A 41 9.41 -0.02 4.34
C ARG A 41 9.38 -0.73 2.98
N GLY A 42 9.15 0.00 1.88
CA GLY A 42 9.13 -0.58 0.54
C GLY A 42 8.00 -1.59 0.31
N LEU A 43 6.85 -1.46 1.00
CA LEU A 43 5.75 -2.44 0.89
C LEU A 43 5.32 -2.68 -0.56
N LEU A 44 5.15 -1.61 -1.34
CA LEU A 44 4.68 -1.68 -2.71
C LEU A 44 5.67 -2.43 -3.62
N ASP A 45 6.96 -2.08 -3.52
CA ASP A 45 8.03 -2.74 -4.29
C ASP A 45 8.17 -4.22 -3.88
N ALA A 46 7.98 -4.51 -2.59
CA ALA A 46 8.02 -5.86 -2.06
C ALA A 46 6.85 -6.71 -2.57
N LEU A 47 5.64 -6.15 -2.66
CA LEU A 47 4.48 -6.81 -3.25
C LEU A 47 4.70 -7.10 -4.75
N GLU A 48 5.25 -6.14 -5.51
CA GLU A 48 5.54 -6.33 -6.93
C GLU A 48 6.58 -7.40 -7.21
N THR A 49 7.58 -7.51 -6.34
CA THR A 49 8.71 -8.41 -6.55
C THR A 49 8.45 -9.81 -5.99
N PHE A 50 7.77 -9.90 -4.83
CA PHE A 50 7.63 -11.15 -4.08
C PHE A 50 6.37 -11.93 -4.46
N VAL A 51 5.36 -11.26 -5.00
CA VAL A 51 4.09 -11.89 -5.38
C VAL A 51 3.92 -11.79 -6.90
N PRO A 52 4.38 -12.80 -7.66
CA PRO A 52 4.28 -12.77 -9.11
C PRO A 52 2.81 -12.78 -9.52
N HIS A 53 2.38 -11.73 -10.21
CA HIS A 53 1.02 -11.61 -10.71
C HIS A 53 1.04 -11.02 -12.11
N ALA A 54 0.80 -11.88 -13.10
CA ALA A 54 0.86 -11.50 -14.50
C ALA A 54 -0.37 -10.67 -14.87
N ARG A 55 -0.14 -9.48 -15.43
CA ARG A 55 -1.19 -8.59 -15.94
C ARG A 55 -0.95 -8.26 -17.39
N GLY A 56 -2.04 -8.01 -18.13
CA GLY A 56 -1.95 -7.56 -19.51
C GLY A 56 -1.19 -6.23 -19.63
N SER A 57 -0.53 -5.99 -20.76
CA SER A 57 0.20 -4.73 -21.05
C SER A 57 -0.70 -3.48 -21.01
N ASN A 58 -2.00 -3.69 -21.18
CA ASN A 58 -3.03 -2.64 -21.12
C ASN A 58 -3.61 -2.43 -19.71
N ALA A 59 -3.24 -3.26 -18.73
CA ALA A 59 -3.76 -3.14 -17.38
C ALA A 59 -3.36 -1.81 -16.73
N VAL A 60 -4.36 -1.12 -16.16
CA VAL A 60 -4.14 0.15 -15.43
C VAL A 60 -3.59 -0.12 -14.04
N TYR A 61 -4.12 -1.15 -13.37
CA TYR A 61 -3.82 -1.52 -11.99
C TYR A 61 -3.13 -2.89 -11.92
N GLN A 62 -2.17 -2.99 -11.01
CA GLN A 62 -1.48 -4.22 -10.62
C GLN A 62 -2.06 -4.77 -9.30
N LEU A 63 -1.77 -6.03 -8.97
CA LEU A 63 -2.14 -6.62 -7.68
C LEU A 63 -1.54 -5.84 -6.50
N SER A 64 -0.28 -5.40 -6.64
CA SER A 64 0.41 -4.57 -5.65
C SER A 64 -0.35 -3.27 -5.35
N ASP A 65 -0.94 -2.64 -6.37
CA ASP A 65 -1.75 -1.44 -6.20
C ASP A 65 -3.00 -1.74 -5.39
N ALA A 66 -3.74 -2.79 -5.77
CA ALA A 66 -4.95 -3.19 -5.07
C ALA A 66 -4.65 -3.51 -3.59
N MET A 67 -3.61 -4.30 -3.33
CA MET A 67 -3.22 -4.66 -1.97
C MET A 67 -2.80 -3.44 -1.14
N TYR A 68 -1.99 -2.53 -1.69
CA TYR A 68 -1.56 -1.33 -0.98
C TYR A 68 -2.76 -0.43 -0.61
N LEU A 69 -3.66 -0.19 -1.57
CA LEU A 69 -4.83 0.64 -1.37
C LEU A 69 -5.79 0.02 -0.34
N THR A 70 -5.99 -1.30 -0.38
CA THR A 70 -6.83 -2.03 0.57
C THR A 70 -6.24 -2.01 1.99
N VAL A 71 -4.94 -2.28 2.15
CA VAL A 71 -4.29 -2.24 3.47
C VAL A 71 -4.42 -0.86 4.11
N LEU A 72 -4.15 0.22 3.35
CA LEU A 72 -4.30 1.57 3.90
C LEU A 72 -5.75 1.90 4.21
N GLY A 73 -6.69 1.48 3.36
CA GLY A 73 -8.12 1.66 3.59
C GLY A 73 -8.58 0.96 4.88
N PHE A 74 -8.10 -0.25 5.15
CA PHE A 74 -8.41 -0.97 6.38
C PHE A 74 -7.81 -0.30 7.62
N ILE A 75 -6.59 0.23 7.53
CA ILE A 75 -6.01 1.04 8.62
C ILE A 75 -6.85 2.30 8.89
N ALA A 76 -7.47 2.86 7.85
CA ALA A 76 -8.40 3.98 7.97
C ALA A 76 -9.79 3.59 8.52
N GLY A 77 -10.02 2.31 8.83
CA GLY A 77 -11.30 1.80 9.32
C GLY A 77 -12.30 1.40 8.24
N ALA A 78 -11.88 1.30 6.97
CA ALA A 78 -12.75 0.75 5.93
C ALA A 78 -13.02 -0.74 6.21
N SER A 79 -14.30 -1.11 6.30
CA SER A 79 -14.74 -2.49 6.52
C SER A 79 -15.17 -3.22 5.23
N SER A 80 -15.05 -2.56 4.08
CA SER A 80 -15.44 -3.11 2.76
C SER A 80 -14.68 -2.40 1.65
N LEU A 81 -14.65 -3.00 0.45
CA LEU A 81 -14.00 -2.39 -0.72
C LEU A 81 -14.63 -1.06 -1.15
N LEU A 82 -15.96 -0.92 -0.98
CA LEU A 82 -16.64 0.36 -1.21
C LEU A 82 -16.13 1.45 -0.25
N LYS A 83 -15.92 1.10 1.02
CA LYS A 83 -15.32 2.03 2.00
C LYS A 83 -13.86 2.31 1.70
N VAL A 84 -13.10 1.34 1.17
CA VAL A 84 -11.72 1.57 0.70
C VAL A 84 -11.73 2.63 -0.41
N VAL A 85 -12.62 2.51 -1.40
CA VAL A 85 -12.78 3.52 -2.45
C VAL A 85 -13.14 4.89 -1.85
N ALA A 86 -14.02 4.94 -0.85
CA ALA A 86 -14.40 6.17 -0.17
C ALA A 86 -13.22 6.85 0.54
N VAL A 87 -12.38 6.09 1.27
CA VAL A 87 -11.14 6.62 1.88
C VAL A 87 -10.23 7.24 0.82
N TRP A 88 -10.06 6.54 -0.30
CA TRP A 88 -9.22 7.01 -1.40
C TRP A 88 -9.89 8.05 -2.30
N SER A 89 -11.12 8.49 -2.02
CA SER A 89 -11.72 9.64 -2.71
C SER A 89 -11.08 10.96 -2.28
N ASP A 90 -10.39 10.98 -1.13
CA ASP A 90 -9.67 12.14 -0.62
C ASP A 90 -8.49 12.54 -1.53
N GLY A 91 -8.58 13.73 -2.11
CA GLY A 91 -7.58 14.25 -3.04
C GLY A 91 -6.21 14.52 -2.39
N VAL A 92 -6.18 14.94 -1.12
CA VAL A 92 -4.94 15.24 -0.40
C VAL A 92 -4.18 13.96 -0.10
N LEU A 93 -4.87 12.92 0.36
CA LEU A 93 -4.32 11.58 0.60
C LEU A 93 -3.76 10.98 -0.69
N ARG A 94 -4.53 11.03 -1.78
CA ARG A 94 -4.08 10.56 -3.10
C ARG A 94 -2.82 11.27 -3.56
N GLN A 95 -2.79 12.60 -3.45
CA GLN A 95 -1.62 13.39 -3.85
C GLN A 95 -0.40 13.08 -2.97
N ALA A 96 -0.61 12.92 -1.66
CA ALA A 96 0.45 12.58 -0.71
C ALA A 96 1.02 11.18 -0.92
N ALA A 97 0.19 10.24 -1.37
CA ALA A 97 0.61 8.88 -1.68
C ALA A 97 1.06 8.69 -3.15
N GLY A 98 0.76 9.64 -4.04
CA GLY A 98 1.14 9.59 -5.46
C GLY A 98 0.18 8.81 -6.36
N TRP A 99 -1.11 8.74 -6.00
CA TRP A 99 -2.13 8.02 -6.77
C TRP A 99 -2.88 8.93 -7.74
N ILE A 100 -2.73 8.68 -9.04
CA ILE A 100 -3.47 9.38 -10.11
C ILE A 100 -4.81 8.73 -10.36
N ARG A 101 -4.89 7.40 -10.25
CA ARG A 101 -6.11 6.62 -10.47
C ARG A 101 -6.33 5.66 -9.31
N ILE A 102 -7.58 5.51 -8.90
CA ILE A 102 -8.00 4.61 -7.84
C ILE A 102 -8.95 3.57 -8.47
N PRO A 103 -8.75 2.26 -8.25
CA PRO A 103 -9.69 1.25 -8.70
C PRO A 103 -11.07 1.50 -8.04
N ASP A 104 -12.14 1.37 -8.81
CA ASP A 104 -13.47 1.21 -8.22
C ASP A 104 -13.63 -0.19 -7.60
N ALA A 105 -14.74 -0.42 -6.91
CA ALA A 105 -15.01 -1.69 -6.24
C ALA A 105 -15.01 -2.89 -7.21
N THR A 106 -15.46 -2.70 -8.46
CA THR A 106 -15.48 -3.74 -9.48
C THR A 106 -14.08 -4.08 -9.96
N ASN A 107 -13.20 -3.09 -10.11
CA ASN A 107 -11.79 -3.29 -10.43
C ASN A 107 -11.06 -4.03 -9.30
N PHE A 108 -11.30 -3.67 -8.04
CA PHE A 108 -10.78 -4.44 -6.90
C PHE A 108 -11.26 -5.89 -6.95
N ALA A 109 -12.56 -6.12 -7.13
CA ALA A 109 -13.13 -7.46 -7.19
C ALA A 109 -12.53 -8.29 -8.33
N ARG A 110 -12.32 -7.70 -9.51
CA ARG A 110 -11.68 -8.38 -10.65
C ARG A 110 -10.25 -8.78 -10.33
N ILE A 111 -9.45 -7.87 -9.76
CA ILE A 111 -8.06 -8.15 -9.40
C ILE A 111 -7.98 -9.26 -8.35
N PHE A 112 -8.81 -9.20 -7.30
CA PHE A 112 -8.79 -10.21 -6.25
C PHE A 112 -9.32 -11.58 -6.70
N LYS A 113 -10.23 -11.63 -7.68
CA LYS A 113 -10.65 -12.90 -8.30
C LYS A 113 -9.54 -13.61 -9.07
N GLU A 114 -8.54 -12.87 -9.55
CA GLU A 114 -7.37 -13.44 -10.25
C GLU A 114 -6.31 -13.98 -9.27
N VAL A 115 -6.48 -13.76 -7.95
CA VAL A 115 -5.53 -14.21 -6.94
C VAL A 115 -5.76 -15.70 -6.62
N ASN A 116 -4.69 -16.49 -6.68
CA ASN A 116 -4.73 -17.92 -6.35
C ASN A 116 -4.11 -18.23 -4.97
N ALA A 117 -4.24 -19.48 -4.52
CA ALA A 117 -3.75 -19.93 -3.22
C ALA A 117 -2.22 -19.75 -3.05
N GLU A 118 -1.45 -19.95 -4.12
CA GLU A 118 0.00 -19.74 -4.12
C GLU A 118 0.35 -18.28 -3.81
N GLN A 119 -0.31 -17.33 -4.49
CA GLN A 119 -0.12 -15.90 -4.27
C GLN A 119 -0.55 -15.48 -2.86
N ILE A 120 -1.60 -16.09 -2.30
CA ILE A 120 -2.01 -15.88 -0.90
C ILE A 120 -0.89 -16.32 0.05
N SER A 121 -0.34 -17.51 -0.14
CA SER A 121 0.76 -18.02 0.67
C SER A 121 2.02 -17.14 0.56
N LEU A 122 2.34 -16.64 -0.63
CA LEU A 122 3.43 -15.69 -0.83
C LEU A 122 3.18 -14.35 -0.13
N MET A 123 1.94 -13.84 -0.13
CA MET A 123 1.59 -12.63 0.62
C MET A 123 1.73 -12.84 2.13
N GLU A 124 1.36 -14.00 2.66
CA GLU A 124 1.56 -14.36 4.07
C GLU A 124 3.05 -14.41 4.42
N ALA A 125 3.85 -15.10 3.61
CA ALA A 125 5.30 -15.14 3.78
C ALA A 125 5.93 -13.74 3.72
N LEU A 126 5.43 -12.87 2.82
CA LEU A 126 5.86 -11.48 2.74
C LEU A 126 5.55 -10.71 4.03
N GLN A 127 4.35 -10.89 4.60
CA GLN A 127 3.98 -10.28 5.88
C GLN A 127 4.95 -10.70 6.99
N HIS A 128 5.28 -11.99 7.09
CA HIS A 128 6.26 -12.49 8.06
C HIS A 128 7.65 -11.85 7.86
N ARG A 129 8.10 -11.73 6.61
CA ARG A 129 9.39 -11.11 6.27
C ARG A 129 9.44 -9.64 6.66
N LEU A 130 8.43 -8.86 6.28
CA LEU A 130 8.34 -7.43 6.58
C LEU A 130 8.29 -7.17 8.09
N ARG A 131 7.49 -7.97 8.82
CA ARG A 131 7.39 -7.92 10.28
C ARG A 131 8.73 -8.24 10.94
N SER A 132 9.41 -9.29 10.48
CA SER A 132 10.72 -9.69 11.04
C SER A 132 11.77 -8.61 10.82
N ALA A 133 11.79 -7.97 9.65
CA ALA A 133 12.66 -6.84 9.38
C ALA A 133 12.36 -5.65 10.31
N LEU A 134 11.08 -5.35 10.56
CA LEU A 134 10.68 -4.27 11.47
C LEU A 134 11.18 -4.51 12.90
N TRP A 135 11.01 -5.73 13.41
CA TRP A 135 11.49 -6.07 14.74
C TRP A 135 13.02 -5.99 14.83
N LYS A 136 13.75 -6.51 13.83
CA LYS A 136 15.23 -6.39 13.80
C LYS A 136 15.69 -4.95 13.87
N ASP A 137 15.03 -4.05 13.14
CA ASP A 137 15.38 -2.62 13.16
C ASP A 137 15.05 -1.97 14.52
N ALA A 138 13.91 -2.32 15.11
CA ALA A 138 13.52 -1.82 16.43
C ALA A 138 14.48 -2.27 17.55
N LEU A 139 14.97 -3.51 17.47
CA LEU A 139 15.98 -4.04 18.39
C LEU A 139 17.31 -3.31 18.25
N ARG A 140 17.77 -3.11 17.01
CA ARG A 140 19.01 -2.36 16.72
C ARG A 140 18.94 -0.91 17.20
N ALA A 141 17.77 -0.31 17.13
CA ALA A 141 17.52 1.05 17.60
C ALA A 141 17.33 1.14 19.13
N GLY A 142 17.30 0.02 19.85
CA GLY A 142 17.01 -0.02 21.29
C GLY A 142 15.57 0.35 21.66
N THR A 143 14.67 0.47 20.68
CA THR A 143 13.26 0.87 20.87
C THR A 143 12.33 -0.30 21.16
N SER A 144 12.82 -1.53 21.05
CA SER A 144 12.10 -2.75 21.43
C SER A 144 12.97 -3.62 22.32
N LYS A 145 12.38 -4.18 23.39
CA LYS A 145 12.99 -5.20 24.26
C LYS A 145 12.54 -6.63 23.92
N VAL A 146 11.73 -6.79 22.87
CA VAL A 146 10.97 -8.02 22.60
C VAL A 146 11.86 -9.21 22.17
N ALA A 147 13.11 -8.99 21.78
CA ALA A 147 14.06 -10.07 21.48
C ALA A 147 15.05 -10.38 22.61
N VAL A 148 14.91 -9.77 23.80
CA VAL A 148 15.66 -10.22 24.98
C VAL A 148 15.04 -11.51 25.58
N LEU A 149 13.89 -11.98 25.06
CA LEU A 149 13.15 -13.12 25.59
C LEU A 149 13.08 -14.34 24.62
N ARG A 150 14.13 -14.60 23.85
CA ARG A 150 14.29 -15.88 23.16
C ARG A 150 15.71 -16.40 23.28
#